data_AF-A0A821CSY8-F1
#
_entry.id   AF-A0A821CSY8-F1
#
_cell.length_a   1.000
_cell.length_b   1.000
_cell.length_c   1.000
_cell.angle_alpha   90.00
_cell.angle_beta   90.00
_cell.angle_gamma   90.00
#
_symmetry.space_group_name_H-M   'P 1'
#
loop_
_entity.id
_entity.type
_entity.pdbx_description
1 polymer ?
#
loop_
_entity_poly.entity_id
_entity_poly.type
_entity_poly.pdbx_seq_one_letter_code
_entity_poly.pdbx_strand_id
1 'polypeptide(L)'
;QIIVKKINDAKNVVLERVQELLAMERRVFTLNHYYMDTVNNIKENNKKKNDEHGEINAASFSPFGSTRIRSTPAAKNSTSSVTYTAVSNEAQAAKDIQIALHAYSKVVEKRMSDNIGQTCYYHFITQCALKMDQFISSSIPPSQLVQYMREPQKQT
;
A
#
# COMPACT_ATOMS: atom_id res chain seq x y z
N GLN A 1 -33.70 -17.26 -0.27
CA GLN A 1 -32.50 -18.04 -0.66
C GLN A 1 -31.86 -17.54 -1.97
N ILE A 2 -32.62 -17.16 -3.01
CA ILE A 2 -32.05 -16.73 -4.31
C ILE A 2 -31.25 -15.43 -4.25
N ILE A 3 -31.74 -14.41 -3.52
CA ILE A 3 -31.02 -13.13 -3.33
C ILE A 3 -29.65 -13.35 -2.70
N VAL A 4 -29.59 -14.16 -1.64
CA VAL A 4 -28.33 -14.52 -0.96
C VAL A 4 -27.37 -15.23 -1.90
N LYS A 5 -27.86 -16.13 -2.75
CA LYS A 5 -27.05 -16.79 -3.79
C LYS A 5 -26.45 -15.76 -4.75
N LYS A 6 -27.24 -14.79 -5.23
CA LYS A 6 -26.76 -13.74 -6.15
C LYS A 6 -25.70 -12.84 -5.53
N ILE A 7 -25.84 -12.50 -4.24
CA ILE A 7 -24.82 -11.75 -3.50
C ILE A 7 -23.53 -12.57 -3.38
N ASN A 8 -23.64 -13.88 -3.11
CA ASN A 8 -22.47 -14.76 -3.06
C ASN A 8 -21.79 -14.89 -4.44
N ASP A 9 -22.55 -14.97 -5.53
CA ASP A 9 -22.01 -14.98 -6.88
C ASP A 9 -21.21 -13.68 -7.15
N ALA A 10 -21.74 -12.52 -6.75
CA ALA A 10 -21.04 -11.23 -6.89
C ALA A 10 -19.76 -11.17 -6.05
N LYS A 11 -19.76 -11.72 -4.84
CA LYS A 11 -18.57 -11.86 -4.00
C LYS A 11 -17.48 -12.69 -4.71
N ASN A 12 -17.83 -13.81 -5.30
CA ASN A 12 -16.87 -14.68 -5.98
C ASN A 12 -16.20 -13.96 -7.15
N VAL A 13 -16.97 -13.21 -7.94
CA VAL A 13 -16.42 -12.38 -9.03
C VAL A 13 -15.41 -11.36 -8.49
N VAL A 14 -15.70 -10.70 -7.37
CA VAL A 14 -14.75 -9.74 -6.75
C VAL A 14 -13.47 -10.44 -6.33
N LEU A 15 -13.56 -11.63 -5.73
CA LEU A 15 -12.39 -12.40 -5.32
C LEU A 15 -11.51 -12.79 -6.51
N GLU A 16 -12.11 -13.23 -7.62
CA GLU A 16 -11.38 -13.53 -8.85
C GLU A 16 -10.65 -12.29 -9.38
N ARG A 17 -11.31 -11.12 -9.42
CA ARG A 17 -10.68 -9.87 -9.85
C ARG A 17 -9.53 -9.42 -8.95
N VAL A 18 -9.67 -9.60 -7.63
CA VAL A 18 -8.59 -9.33 -6.68
C VAL A 18 -7.40 -10.26 -6.92
N GLN A 19 -7.64 -11.54 -7.23
CA GLN A 19 -6.56 -12.48 -7.58
C GLN A 19 -5.83 -12.07 -8.87
N GLU A 20 -6.54 -11.61 -9.89
CA GLU A 20 -5.94 -11.08 -11.12
C GLU A 20 -5.07 -9.85 -10.84
N LEU A 21 -5.55 -8.91 -10.01
CA LEU A 21 -4.76 -7.75 -9.57
C LEU A 21 -3.47 -8.18 -8.87
N LEU A 22 -3.56 -9.12 -7.92
CA LEU A 22 -2.39 -9.66 -7.22
C LEU A 22 -1.40 -10.35 -8.17
N ALA A 23 -1.90 -11.03 -9.21
CA ALA A 23 -1.05 -11.66 -10.22
C ALA A 23 -0.29 -10.64 -11.06
N MET A 24 -0.91 -9.51 -11.42
CA MET A 24 -0.26 -8.43 -12.17
C MET A 24 0.85 -7.76 -11.34
N GLU A 25 0.66 -7.62 -10.04
CA GLU A 25 1.60 -6.98 -9.11
C GLU A 25 2.87 -7.79 -8.85
N ARG A 26 2.92 -9.06 -9.30
CA ARG A 26 4.15 -9.85 -9.30
C ARG A 26 5.22 -9.30 -10.24
N ARG A 27 4.84 -8.47 -11.21
CA ARG A 27 5.77 -7.81 -12.14
C ARG A 27 6.21 -6.48 -11.54
N VAL A 28 7.51 -6.29 -11.36
CA VAL A 28 8.06 -5.03 -10.84
C VAL A 28 8.06 -3.98 -11.94
N PHE A 29 7.11 -3.05 -11.90
CA PHE A 29 7.10 -1.90 -12.78
C PHE A 29 6.30 -0.73 -12.18
N THR A 30 6.77 0.48 -12.44
CA THR A 30 6.04 1.71 -12.12
C THR A 30 6.33 2.77 -13.15
N LEU A 31 5.27 3.41 -13.67
CA LEU A 31 5.34 4.65 -14.45
C LEU A 31 4.93 5.86 -13.61
N ASN A 32 4.75 5.65 -12.30
CA ASN A 32 4.22 6.66 -11.41
C ASN A 32 5.32 7.65 -11.02
N HIS A 33 5.11 8.94 -11.32
CA HIS A 33 6.04 10.02 -10.99
C HIS A 33 6.33 10.12 -9.48
N TYR A 34 5.36 9.76 -8.63
CA TYR A 34 5.56 9.72 -7.17
C TYR A 34 6.71 8.81 -6.72
N TYR A 35 7.12 7.85 -7.54
CA TYR A 35 8.29 7.03 -7.28
C TYR A 35 9.55 7.88 -7.15
N MET A 36 9.83 8.73 -8.16
CA MET A 36 11.04 9.55 -8.17
C MET A 36 10.97 10.64 -7.10
N ASP A 37 9.78 11.21 -6.86
CA ASP A 37 9.58 12.18 -5.79
C ASP A 37 9.87 11.56 -4.41
N THR A 38 9.42 10.32 -4.18
CA THR A 38 9.68 9.59 -2.94
C THR A 38 11.17 9.26 -2.78
N VAL A 39 11.84 8.83 -3.86
CA VAL A 39 13.29 8.60 -3.85
C VAL A 39 14.04 9.89 -3.49
N ASN A 40 13.70 11.01 -4.13
CA ASN A 40 14.35 12.29 -3.89
C ASN A 40 14.12 12.80 -2.47
N ASN A 41 12.89 12.74 -1.96
CA ASN A 41 12.55 13.12 -0.58
C ASN A 41 13.34 12.31 0.46
N ILE A 42 13.51 11.00 0.25
CA ILE A 42 14.29 10.15 1.15
C ILE A 42 15.79 10.50 1.07
N LYS A 43 16.32 10.77 -0.13
CA LYS A 43 17.71 11.19 -0.32
C LYS A 43 17.99 12.54 0.36
N GLU A 44 17.11 13.51 0.21
CA GLU A 44 17.23 14.82 0.85
C GLU A 44 17.17 14.74 2.38
N ASN A 45 16.23 13.96 2.94
CA ASN A 45 16.13 13.76 4.38
C ASN A 45 17.38 13.08 4.97
N ASN A 46 17.98 12.15 4.24
CA ASN A 46 19.24 11.51 4.65
C ASN A 46 20.43 12.47 4.58
N LYS A 47 20.44 13.40 3.61
CA LYS A 47 21.48 14.43 3.52
C LYS A 47 21.41 15.39 4.70
N LYS A 48 20.21 15.91 5.01
CA LYS A 48 19.98 16.82 6.16
C LYS A 48 20.39 16.20 7.50
N LYS A 49 20.08 14.92 7.71
CA LYS A 49 20.50 14.20 8.94
C LYS A 49 22.01 14.04 9.08
N ASN A 50 22.74 13.90 7.98
CA ASN A 50 24.20 13.84 8.01
C ASN A 50 24.82 15.22 8.26
N ASP A 51 24.20 16.29 7.73
CA ASP A 51 24.65 17.66 7.94
C ASP A 51 24.38 18.15 9.38
N GLU A 52 23.30 17.69 10.03
CA GLU A 52 22.96 18.00 11.43
C GLU A 52 23.70 17.14 12.48
N HIS A 53 24.24 15.98 12.09
CA HIS A 53 25.02 15.09 12.99
C HIS A 53 26.54 15.28 12.91
N GLY A 54 27.01 16.37 12.30
CA GLY A 54 28.43 16.75 12.28
C GLY A 54 29.06 17.05 13.65
N GLU A 55 28.31 17.03 14.76
CA GLU A 55 28.86 17.37 16.09
C GLU A 55 28.80 16.29 17.18
N ILE A 56 28.10 15.15 17.04
CA ILE A 56 28.03 14.21 18.18
C ILE A 56 28.07 12.75 17.74
N ASN A 57 29.27 12.18 17.84
CA ASN A 57 29.61 10.78 18.10
C ASN A 57 28.87 9.69 17.30
N ALA A 58 29.67 8.96 16.51
CA ALA A 58 29.35 7.68 15.91
C ALA A 58 28.62 6.73 16.90
N ALA A 59 27.30 6.68 16.80
CA ALA A 59 26.48 5.65 17.39
C ALA A 59 25.94 4.77 16.26
N SER A 60 26.63 3.65 16.07
CA SER A 60 26.19 2.41 15.45
C SER A 60 24.66 2.28 15.34
N PHE A 61 24.13 2.29 14.12
CA PHE A 61 22.78 1.80 13.84
C PHE A 61 22.85 0.27 13.70
N SER A 62 22.56 -0.45 14.79
CA SER A 62 22.23 -1.88 14.77
C SER A 62 20.72 -2.02 14.99
N PRO A 63 19.98 -2.80 14.18
CA PRO A 63 18.54 -2.98 14.38
C PRO A 63 18.20 -3.84 15.61
N PHE A 64 19.21 -4.47 16.24
CA PHE A 64 19.04 -5.22 17.48
C PHE A 64 20.06 -4.72 18.53
N GLY A 65 19.52 -4.34 19.69
CA GLY A 65 20.23 -3.61 20.74
C GLY A 65 21.52 -4.29 21.21
N SER A 66 22.55 -3.49 21.45
CA SER A 66 23.76 -3.96 22.11
C SER A 66 24.33 -2.91 23.07
N THR A 67 24.76 -3.41 24.20
CA THR A 67 25.10 -2.76 25.45
C THR A 67 26.34 -1.88 25.34
N ARG A 68 26.26 -0.62 25.80
CA ARG A 68 27.38 0.33 25.87
C ARG A 68 28.48 -0.16 26.81
N ILE A 69 29.71 -0.31 26.31
CA ILE A 69 30.93 -0.28 27.12
C ILE A 69 31.65 1.03 26.80
N ARG A 70 31.82 1.86 27.84
CA ARG A 70 32.38 3.21 27.79
C ARG A 70 33.88 3.13 28.12
N SER A 71 34.74 3.60 27.23
CA SER A 71 36.14 3.88 27.53
C SER A 71 36.51 5.32 27.12
N THR A 72 37.28 5.96 27.99
CA THR A 72 37.60 7.39 28.10
C THR A 72 38.62 7.90 27.06
N PRO A 73 38.76 9.23 26.90
CA PRO A 73 39.42 9.85 25.74
C PRO A 73 40.92 10.04 25.95
N ALA A 74 41.70 9.87 24.89
CA ALA A 74 43.07 10.38 24.81
C ALA A 74 43.21 11.25 23.56
N ALA A 75 43.31 12.56 23.79
CA ALA A 75 43.62 13.55 22.79
C ALA A 75 45.06 13.37 22.26
N LYS A 76 45.26 13.60 20.95
CA LYS A 76 46.46 14.23 20.39
C LYS A 76 46.22 14.64 18.93
N ASN A 77 46.51 15.92 18.68
CA ASN A 77 46.32 16.66 17.45
C ASN A 77 47.15 16.09 16.28
N SER A 78 46.59 16.09 15.07
CA SER A 78 47.34 16.17 13.81
C SER A 78 46.43 16.69 12.69
N THR A 79 46.91 17.72 12.02
CA THR A 79 46.39 18.39 10.83
C THR A 79 46.24 17.43 9.64
N SER A 80 45.24 17.72 8.79
CA SER A 80 45.04 17.17 7.45
C SER A 80 44.91 15.65 7.30
N SER A 81 43.69 15.17 7.41
CA SER A 81 43.07 14.50 6.26
C SER A 81 41.57 14.70 6.37
N VAL A 82 40.95 15.16 5.28
CA VAL A 82 39.51 15.01 5.14
C VAL A 82 39.30 13.51 5.09
N THR A 83 38.92 12.91 6.22
CA THR A 83 38.33 11.58 6.22
C THR A 83 36.96 11.75 5.58
N TYR A 84 36.96 11.90 4.25
CA TYR A 84 35.87 11.38 3.45
C TYR A 84 35.84 9.91 3.88
N THR A 85 34.91 9.58 4.77
CA THR A 85 34.50 8.21 4.96
C THR A 85 33.97 7.80 3.59
N ALA A 86 34.88 7.31 2.76
CA ALA A 86 34.60 6.79 1.45
C ALA A 86 33.74 5.56 1.70
N VAL A 87 32.43 5.79 1.79
CA VAL A 87 31.45 4.73 1.75
C VAL A 87 31.80 3.96 0.48
N SER A 88 32.16 2.68 0.63
CA SER A 88 32.45 1.83 -0.52
C SER A 88 31.33 2.01 -1.55
N ASN A 89 31.67 2.08 -2.83
CA ASN A 89 30.69 2.17 -3.91
C ASN A 89 29.59 1.11 -3.76
N GLU A 90 29.95 -0.06 -3.22
CA GLU A 90 29.03 -1.13 -2.88
C GLU A 90 28.05 -0.77 -1.76
N ALA A 91 28.52 -0.14 -0.69
CA ALA A 91 27.67 0.32 0.41
C ALA A 91 26.73 1.46 -0.02
N GLN A 92 27.19 2.34 -0.92
CA GLN A 92 26.33 3.36 -1.52
C GLN A 92 25.28 2.74 -2.44
N ALA A 93 25.68 1.79 -3.31
CA ALA A 93 24.76 1.06 -4.17
C ALA A 93 23.70 0.29 -3.37
N ALA A 94 24.09 -0.36 -2.27
CA ALA A 94 23.16 -1.04 -1.37
C ALA A 94 22.12 -0.08 -0.78
N LYS A 95 22.55 1.12 -0.35
CA LYS A 95 21.64 2.16 0.15
C LYS A 95 20.68 2.66 -0.93
N ASP A 96 21.18 2.88 -2.15
CA ASP A 96 20.34 3.31 -3.27
C ASP A 96 19.29 2.24 -3.63
N ILE A 97 19.65 0.95 -3.62
CA ILE A 97 18.71 -0.15 -3.82
C ILE A 97 17.65 -0.18 -2.71
N GLN A 98 18.03 0.00 -1.45
CA GLN A 98 17.08 0.05 -0.33
C GLN A 98 16.08 1.20 -0.47
N ILE A 99 16.55 2.39 -0.85
CA ILE A 99 15.69 3.56 -1.09
C ILE A 99 14.73 3.28 -2.25
N ALA A 100 15.24 2.71 -3.35
CA ALA A 100 14.46 2.35 -4.52
C ALA A 100 13.36 1.33 -4.19
N LEU A 101 13.69 0.27 -3.43
CA LEU A 101 12.72 -0.74 -3.00
C LEU A 101 11.67 -0.15 -2.05
N HIS A 102 12.07 0.70 -1.13
CA HIS A 102 11.13 1.36 -0.22
C HIS A 102 10.17 2.30 -0.96
N ALA A 103 10.68 3.12 -1.88
CA ALA A 103 9.85 3.99 -2.71
C ALA A 103 8.88 3.19 -3.60
N TYR A 104 9.36 2.08 -4.18
CA TYR A 104 8.52 1.18 -4.96
C TYR A 104 7.40 0.56 -4.12
N SER A 105 7.74 0.06 -2.93
CA SER A 105 6.77 -0.50 -1.98
C SER A 105 5.64 0.48 -1.66
N LYS A 106 5.96 1.76 -1.43
CA LYS A 106 4.97 2.81 -1.16
C LYS A 106 4.01 3.05 -2.33
N VAL A 107 4.53 3.04 -3.56
CA VAL A 107 3.69 3.17 -4.76
C VAL A 107 2.78 1.96 -4.92
N VAL A 108 3.30 0.75 -4.71
CA VAL A 108 2.52 -0.50 -4.77
C VAL A 108 1.43 -0.51 -3.70
N GLU A 109 1.75 -0.14 -2.46
CA GLU A 109 0.80 -0.06 -1.34
C GLU A 109 -0.39 0.83 -1.69
N LYS A 110 -0.11 2.05 -2.20
CA LYS A 110 -1.17 2.98 -2.64
C LYS A 110 -1.99 2.40 -3.79
N ARG A 111 -1.31 1.94 -4.86
CA ARG A 111 -1.96 1.37 -6.05
C ARG A 111 -2.86 0.19 -5.71
N MET A 112 -2.41 -0.67 -4.81
CA MET A 112 -3.18 -1.84 -4.37
C MET A 112 -4.42 -1.41 -3.58
N SER A 113 -4.27 -0.48 -2.63
CA SER A 113 -5.40 0.06 -1.86
C SER A 113 -6.47 0.67 -2.79
N ASP A 114 -6.05 1.51 -3.73
CA ASP A 114 -6.94 2.18 -4.68
C ASP A 114 -7.65 1.14 -5.59
N ASN A 115 -6.89 0.22 -6.18
CA ASN A 115 -7.43 -0.79 -7.10
C ASN A 115 -8.39 -1.77 -6.41
N ILE A 116 -8.07 -2.24 -5.19
CA ILE A 116 -8.96 -3.12 -4.43
C ILE A 116 -10.24 -2.36 -4.07
N GLY A 117 -10.13 -1.12 -3.58
CA GLY A 117 -11.28 -0.29 -3.26
C GLY A 117 -12.20 -0.08 -4.47
N GLN A 118 -11.62 0.27 -5.62
CA GLN A 118 -12.36 0.45 -6.86
C GLN A 118 -13.01 -0.85 -7.35
N THR A 119 -12.32 -1.98 -7.25
CA THR A 119 -12.83 -3.31 -7.64
C THR A 119 -14.03 -3.70 -6.79
N CYS A 120 -13.93 -3.54 -5.47
CA CYS A 120 -15.03 -3.80 -4.54
C CYS A 120 -16.22 -2.87 -4.83
N TYR A 121 -15.98 -1.58 -5.00
CA TYR A 121 -17.05 -0.63 -5.29
C TYR A 121 -17.78 -0.98 -6.60
N TYR A 122 -17.03 -1.14 -7.70
CA TYR A 122 -17.63 -1.38 -9.00
C TYR A 122 -18.31 -2.75 -9.09
N HIS A 123 -17.61 -3.83 -8.72
CA HIS A 123 -18.13 -5.19 -8.92
C HIS A 123 -19.10 -5.62 -7.82
N PHE A 124 -18.85 -5.26 -6.56
CA PHE A 124 -19.70 -5.70 -5.46
C PHE A 124 -20.88 -4.77 -5.23
N ILE A 125 -20.68 -3.44 -5.30
CA ILE A 125 -21.77 -2.50 -5.03
C ILE A 125 -22.55 -2.24 -6.31
N THR A 126 -21.93 -1.65 -7.32
CA THR A 126 -22.63 -1.19 -8.53
C THR A 126 -23.18 -2.37 -9.35
N GLN A 127 -22.34 -3.32 -9.72
CA GLN A 127 -22.75 -4.44 -10.58
C GLN A 127 -23.71 -5.41 -9.88
N CYS A 128 -23.56 -5.63 -8.57
CA CYS A 128 -24.50 -6.47 -7.82
C CYS A 128 -25.88 -5.79 -7.75
N ALA A 129 -25.93 -4.49 -7.43
CA ALA A 129 -27.19 -3.75 -7.37
C ALA A 129 -27.91 -3.78 -8.73
N LEU A 130 -27.21 -3.50 -9.83
CA LEU A 130 -27.79 -3.54 -11.18
C LEU A 130 -28.31 -4.92 -11.56
N LYS A 131 -27.54 -5.98 -11.28
CA LYS A 131 -27.98 -7.36 -11.57
C LYS A 131 -29.15 -7.79 -10.69
N MET A 132 -29.20 -7.31 -9.44
CA MET A 132 -30.29 -7.61 -8.52
C MET A 132 -31.57 -6.90 -8.96
N ASP A 133 -31.48 -5.64 -9.35
CA ASP A 133 -32.60 -4.86 -9.87
C ASP A 133 -33.18 -5.53 -11.13
N GLN A 134 -32.34 -5.83 -12.13
CA GLN A 134 -32.74 -6.58 -13.32
C GLN A 134 -33.41 -7.92 -12.96
N PHE A 135 -32.84 -8.66 -12.01
CA PHE A 135 -33.42 -9.92 -11.56
C PHE A 135 -34.80 -9.73 -10.93
N ILE A 136 -34.98 -8.76 -10.03
CA ILE A 136 -36.26 -8.48 -9.37
C ILE A 136 -37.30 -8.02 -10.39
N SER A 137 -36.96 -7.06 -11.26
CA SER A 137 -37.86 -6.55 -12.30
C SER A 137 -38.30 -7.63 -13.28
N SER A 138 -37.42 -8.58 -13.60
CA SER A 138 -37.75 -9.72 -14.48
C SER A 138 -38.55 -10.83 -13.78
N SER A 139 -38.41 -10.97 -12.45
CA SER A 139 -39.01 -12.06 -11.69
C SER A 139 -40.43 -11.78 -11.22
N ILE A 140 -40.84 -10.51 -11.14
CA ILE A 140 -42.17 -10.11 -10.68
C ILE A 140 -42.93 -9.49 -11.86
N PRO A 141 -43.87 -10.23 -12.49
CA PRO A 141 -44.74 -9.67 -13.51
C PRO A 141 -45.51 -8.46 -12.98
N PRO A 142 -45.76 -7.42 -13.79
CA PRO A 142 -46.52 -6.24 -13.35
C PRO A 142 -47.90 -6.59 -12.76
N SER A 143 -48.53 -7.66 -13.25
CA SER A 143 -49.81 -8.16 -12.74
C SER A 143 -49.76 -8.67 -11.30
N GLN A 144 -48.61 -9.18 -10.85
CA GLN A 144 -48.40 -9.67 -9.48
C GLN A 144 -47.94 -8.55 -8.53
N LEU A 145 -47.37 -7.47 -9.07
CA LEU A 145 -46.86 -6.34 -8.29
C LEU A 145 -47.95 -5.72 -7.39
N VAL A 146 -49.16 -5.58 -7.92
CA VAL A 146 -50.33 -5.05 -7.18
C VAL A 146 -50.64 -5.91 -5.94
N GLN A 147 -50.45 -7.23 -6.03
CA GLN A 147 -50.69 -8.15 -4.93
C GLN A 147 -49.64 -8.00 -3.83
N TYR A 148 -48.37 -7.77 -4.20
CA TYR A 148 -47.27 -7.52 -3.26
C TYR A 148 -47.31 -6.11 -2.64
N MET A 149 -47.92 -5.13 -3.30
CA MET A 149 -48.05 -3.76 -2.80
C MET A 149 -49.28 -3.52 -1.91
N ARG A 150 -50.17 -4.51 -1.75
CA ARG A 150 -51.32 -4.38 -0.84
C ARG A 150 -50.85 -4.37 0.62
N GLU A 151 -51.36 -3.42 1.39
CA GLU A 151 -51.13 -3.39 2.84
C GLU A 151 -51.67 -4.68 3.48
N PRO A 152 -50.93 -5.29 4.44
CA PRO A 152 -51.41 -6.45 5.16
C PRO A 152 -52.69 -6.09 5.92
N GLN A 153 -53.79 -6.79 5.62
CA GLN A 153 -55.06 -6.56 6.30
C GLN A 153 -54.89 -6.84 7.79
N LYS A 154 -55.22 -5.86 8.64
CA LYS A 154 -55.26 -6.04 10.09
C LYS A 154 -56.27 -7.14 10.41
N GLN A 155 -55.78 -8.27 10.93
CA GLN A 155 -56.65 -9.26 11.56
C GLN A 155 -57.14 -8.63 12.88
N THR A 156 -58.39 -8.14 12.88
CA THR A 156 -59.14 -7.73 14.08
C THR A 156 -59.66 -8.93 14.82
#